data_AF-A0A2E2QG17-F1
#
_entry.id   AF-A0A2E2QG17-F1
#
_cell.length_a   1.000
_cell.length_b   1.000
_cell.length_c   1.000
_cell.angle_alpha   90.00
_cell.angle_beta   90.00
_cell.angle_gamma   90.00
#
_symmetry.space_group_name_H-M   'P 1'
#
loop_
_entity.id
_entity.type
_entity.pdbx_description
1 polymer ?
#
loop_
_entity_poly.entity_id
_entity_poly.type
_entity_poly.pdbx_seq_one_letter_code
_entity_poly.pdbx_strand_id
1 'polypeptide(L)'
;MQGFETTRYLGDELDADTRIRASRTSQLFSAAIYILFILVATPMMHLLSGEATGNGLIMLATEVAAWLVVPLVFAAVFSQFGAAIAEAISASGNIMELTRHRLTTRVTYIFICGLAIALTWTADTFEILALASRAFAFYFFLQCLVACDVARKKGLKAAFAILAALLLFITIFSVPAG
;
A
#
# COMPACT_ATOMS: atom_id res chain seq x y z
N MET A 1 1.21 -1.17 -4.44
CA MET A 1 1.87 -1.72 -3.24
C MET A 1 2.60 -0.58 -2.54
N GLN A 2 2.18 -0.26 -1.32
CA GLN A 2 2.38 1.04 -0.66
C GLN A 2 3.58 1.08 0.31
N GLY A 3 4.19 -0.08 0.63
CA GLY A 3 5.21 -0.20 1.68
C GLY A 3 6.68 -0.06 1.25
N PHE A 4 6.98 0.23 -0.02
CA PHE A 4 8.37 0.19 -0.52
C PHE A 4 9.24 1.38 -0.14
N GLU A 5 8.64 2.47 0.36
CA GLU A 5 9.37 3.61 0.89
C GLU A 5 9.88 3.36 2.32
N THR A 6 9.49 2.26 2.98
CA THR A 6 10.00 1.91 4.32
C THR A 6 11.52 1.76 4.34
N THR A 7 12.11 1.20 3.27
CA THR A 7 13.57 1.12 3.13
C THR A 7 14.24 2.49 3.02
N ARG A 8 13.49 3.56 2.75
CA ARG A 8 14.03 4.93 2.72
C ARG A 8 14.42 5.42 4.12
N TYR A 9 13.67 5.04 5.14
CA TYR A 9 13.87 5.51 6.51
C TYR A 9 14.97 4.75 7.27
N LEU A 10 15.54 3.70 6.66
CA LEU A 10 16.72 2.98 7.15
C LEU A 10 18.04 3.63 6.69
N GLY A 11 18.01 4.90 6.26
CA GLY A 11 19.17 5.59 5.69
C GLY A 11 20.31 5.84 6.69
N ASP A 12 20.02 5.85 7.98
CA ASP A 12 21.02 6.02 9.03
C ASP A 12 21.79 4.73 9.35
N GLU A 13 21.24 3.57 8.96
CA GLU A 13 21.80 2.24 9.27
C GLU A 13 22.33 1.52 8.03
N LEU A 14 21.78 1.81 6.83
CA LEU A 14 22.06 1.07 5.60
C LEU A 14 22.44 1.99 4.44
N ASP A 15 23.44 1.54 3.68
CA ASP A 15 23.89 2.21 2.46
C ASP A 15 22.80 2.27 1.37
N ALA A 16 22.87 3.29 0.51
CA ALA A 16 21.90 3.57 -0.54
C ALA A 16 21.74 2.40 -1.52
N ASP A 17 22.83 1.72 -1.91
CA ASP A 17 22.76 0.62 -2.87
C ASP A 17 22.02 -0.59 -2.28
N THR A 18 22.23 -0.88 -1.00
CA THR A 18 21.54 -1.96 -0.28
C THR A 18 20.04 -1.68 -0.22
N ARG A 19 19.64 -0.44 0.07
CA ARG A 19 18.23 -0.03 0.14
C ARG A 19 17.51 -0.13 -1.20
N ILE A 20 18.18 0.26 -2.29
CA ILE A 20 17.62 0.15 -3.66
C ILE A 20 17.44 -1.32 -4.05
N ARG A 21 18.45 -2.17 -3.80
CA ARG A 21 18.37 -3.61 -4.08
C ARG A 21 17.24 -4.26 -3.28
N ALA A 22 17.16 -3.97 -1.98
CA ALA A 22 16.09 -4.49 -1.13
C ALA A 22 14.69 -4.09 -1.63
N SER A 23 14.51 -2.82 -2.01
CA SER A 23 13.24 -2.32 -2.56
C SER A 23 12.83 -3.04 -3.86
N ARG A 24 13.76 -3.18 -4.81
CA ARG A 24 13.49 -3.87 -6.09
C ARG A 24 13.18 -5.35 -5.90
N THR A 25 13.94 -6.04 -5.05
CA THR A 25 13.71 -7.47 -4.78
C THR A 25 12.37 -7.68 -4.11
N SER A 26 12.01 -6.85 -3.14
CA SER A 26 10.70 -6.90 -2.47
C SER A 26 9.54 -6.68 -3.46
N GLN A 27 9.68 -5.73 -4.40
CA GLN A 27 8.70 -5.49 -5.45
C GLN A 27 8.48 -6.74 -6.33
N LEU A 28 9.58 -7.38 -6.77
CA LEU A 28 9.50 -8.55 -7.64
C LEU A 28 8.87 -9.75 -6.92
N PHE A 29 9.29 -10.03 -5.68
CA PHE A 29 8.72 -11.11 -4.88
C PHE A 29 7.23 -10.88 -4.60
N SER A 30 6.85 -9.66 -4.21
CA SER A 30 5.45 -9.34 -3.97
C SER A 30 4.61 -9.51 -5.23
N ALA A 31 5.05 -8.98 -6.37
CA ALA A 31 4.35 -9.13 -7.64
C ALA A 31 4.18 -10.61 -8.03
N ALA A 32 5.22 -11.43 -7.88
CA ALA A 32 5.16 -12.86 -8.15
C ALA A 32 4.13 -13.58 -7.26
N ILE A 33 4.11 -13.27 -5.95
CA ILE A 33 3.15 -13.85 -5.01
C ILE A 33 1.73 -13.45 -5.39
N TYR A 34 1.48 -12.18 -5.74
CA TYR A 34 0.15 -11.73 -6.16
C TYR A 34 -0.33 -12.41 -7.43
N ILE A 35 0.52 -12.50 -8.45
CA ILE A 35 0.17 -13.17 -9.71
C ILE A 35 -0.11 -14.65 -9.45
N LEU A 36 0.74 -15.34 -8.70
CA LEU A 36 0.54 -16.75 -8.36
C LEU A 36 -0.76 -16.96 -7.58
N PHE A 37 -1.04 -16.10 -6.59
CA PHE A 37 -2.27 -16.15 -5.82
C PHE A 37 -3.51 -16.00 -6.71
N ILE A 38 -3.52 -15.01 -7.62
CA ILE A 38 -4.62 -14.84 -8.58
C ILE A 38 -4.78 -16.08 -9.46
N LEU A 39 -3.69 -16.61 -10.03
CA LEU A 39 -3.74 -17.80 -10.90
C LEU A 39 -4.31 -19.03 -10.18
N VAL A 40 -4.01 -19.20 -8.89
CA VAL A 40 -4.53 -20.32 -8.08
C VAL A 40 -5.97 -20.05 -7.61
N ALA A 41 -6.30 -18.81 -7.26
CA ALA A 41 -7.61 -18.44 -6.71
C ALA A 41 -8.70 -18.38 -7.79
N THR A 42 -8.41 -17.86 -8.99
CA THR A 42 -9.38 -17.71 -10.08
C THR A 42 -10.13 -19.01 -10.43
N PRO A 43 -9.50 -20.19 -10.62
CA PRO A 43 -10.24 -21.42 -10.93
C PRO A 43 -11.11 -21.90 -9.75
N MET A 44 -10.77 -21.53 -8.52
CA MET A 44 -11.53 -21.90 -7.31
C MET A 44 -12.75 -20.98 -7.09
N MET A 45 -12.85 -19.84 -7.78
CA MET A 45 -13.96 -18.89 -7.59
C MET A 45 -15.34 -19.47 -7.95
N HIS A 46 -15.42 -20.53 -8.76
CA HIS A 46 -16.69 -21.20 -9.05
C HIS A 46 -17.34 -21.84 -7.80
N LEU A 47 -16.54 -22.11 -6.75
CA LEU A 47 -17.04 -22.62 -5.47
C LEU A 47 -17.70 -21.52 -4.62
N LEU A 48 -17.51 -20.24 -4.97
CA LEU A 48 -18.13 -19.11 -4.31
C LEU A 48 -19.50 -18.88 -4.95
N SER A 49 -20.56 -19.29 -4.26
CA SER A 49 -21.96 -19.13 -4.70
C SER A 49 -22.35 -17.65 -4.77
N GLY A 50 -22.09 -17.03 -5.93
CA GLY A 50 -22.73 -15.80 -6.40
C GLY A 50 -22.26 -14.47 -5.81
N GLU A 51 -21.85 -14.42 -4.54
CA GLU A 51 -21.45 -13.16 -3.90
C GLU A 51 -20.01 -13.21 -3.39
N ALA A 52 -19.16 -12.37 -3.99
CA ALA A 52 -17.82 -12.09 -3.50
C ALA A 52 -17.89 -11.14 -2.28
N THR A 53 -18.43 -11.64 -1.17
CA THR A 53 -18.41 -10.93 0.12
C THR A 53 -16.98 -10.85 0.66
N GLY A 54 -16.69 -9.88 1.53
CA GLY A 54 -15.34 -9.65 2.08
C GLY A 54 -14.70 -10.85 2.81
N ASN A 55 -15.47 -11.88 3.11
CA ASN A 55 -15.06 -13.14 3.72
C ASN A 55 -14.98 -14.33 2.73
N GLY A 56 -15.22 -14.12 1.43
CA GLY A 56 -15.29 -15.20 0.44
C GLY A 56 -14.01 -16.03 0.33
N LEU A 57 -12.85 -15.39 0.48
CA LEU A 57 -11.55 -16.09 0.53
C LEU A 57 -11.41 -17.01 1.75
N ILE A 58 -12.00 -16.63 2.89
CA ILE A 58 -11.98 -17.45 4.11
C ILE A 58 -12.94 -18.65 3.93
N MET A 59 -14.07 -18.46 3.25
CA MET A 59 -14.98 -19.56 2.91
C MET A 59 -14.33 -20.56 1.95
N LEU A 60 -13.62 -20.08 0.92
CA LEU A 60 -12.82 -20.95 0.03
C LEU A 60 -11.73 -21.71 0.80
N ALA A 61 -11.02 -21.03 1.71
CA ALA A 61 -10.02 -21.67 2.54
C ALA A 61 -10.60 -22.75 3.47
N THR A 62 -11.85 -22.56 3.93
CA THR A 62 -12.55 -23.52 4.77
C THR A 62 -12.90 -24.80 4.01
N GLU A 63 -13.33 -24.64 2.75
CA GLU A 63 -13.65 -25.77 1.87
C GLU A 63 -12.42 -26.62 1.52
N VAL A 64 -11.27 -25.96 1.34
CA VAL A 64 -10.03 -26.65 0.94
C VAL A 64 -9.25 -27.22 2.15
N ALA A 65 -9.26 -26.53 3.30
CA ALA A 65 -8.52 -26.96 4.48
C ALA A 65 -9.07 -26.34 5.79
N ALA A 66 -10.14 -26.93 6.32
CA ALA A 66 -10.81 -26.47 7.56
C ALA A 66 -9.86 -26.23 8.75
N TRP A 67 -8.82 -27.05 8.91
CA TRP A 67 -7.83 -26.91 9.99
C TRP A 67 -6.85 -25.75 9.81
N LEU A 68 -6.68 -25.24 8.58
CA LEU A 68 -5.74 -24.18 8.27
C LEU A 68 -6.33 -22.77 8.43
N VAL A 69 -7.66 -22.67 8.56
CA VAL A 69 -8.37 -21.39 8.68
C VAL A 69 -7.95 -20.63 9.94
N VAL A 70 -7.86 -21.32 11.09
CA VAL A 70 -7.51 -20.67 12.36
C VAL A 70 -6.09 -20.08 12.32
N PRO A 71 -5.03 -20.85 11.96
CA PRO A 71 -3.69 -20.28 11.75
C PRO A 71 -3.66 -19.15 10.73
N LEU A 72 -4.44 -19.24 9.64
CA LEU A 72 -4.49 -18.22 8.59
C LEU A 72 -5.07 -16.90 9.10
N VAL A 73 -6.15 -16.95 9.90
CA VAL A 73 -6.73 -15.76 10.52
C VAL A 73 -5.72 -15.10 11.46
N PHE A 74 -5.04 -15.89 12.31
CA PHE A 74 -3.99 -15.34 13.18
C PHE A 74 -2.85 -14.71 12.36
N ALA A 75 -2.38 -15.39 11.32
CA ALA A 75 -1.34 -14.86 10.44
C ALA A 75 -1.77 -13.53 9.78
N ALA A 76 -3.01 -13.44 9.31
CA ALA A 76 -3.57 -12.22 8.72
C ALA A 76 -3.62 -11.07 9.74
N VAL A 77 -4.12 -11.33 10.96
CA VAL A 77 -4.20 -10.33 12.04
C VAL A 77 -2.80 -9.83 12.42
N PHE A 78 -1.84 -10.73 12.65
CA PHE A 78 -0.47 -10.32 12.98
C PHE A 78 0.20 -9.57 11.83
N SER A 79 0.00 -10.01 10.59
CA SER A 79 0.54 -9.33 9.40
C SER A 79 -0.04 -7.92 9.25
N GLN A 80 -1.34 -7.73 9.45
CA GLN A 80 -1.99 -6.42 9.36
C GLN A 80 -1.56 -5.51 10.50
N PHE A 81 -1.43 -6.03 11.71
CA PHE A 81 -0.96 -5.26 12.86
C PHE A 81 0.49 -4.76 12.66
N GLY A 82 1.38 -5.63 12.18
CA GLY A 82 2.75 -5.25 11.84
C GLY A 82 2.81 -4.19 10.73
N ALA A 83 1.99 -4.34 9.70
CA ALA A 83 1.87 -3.35 8.63
C ALA A 83 1.38 -1.99 9.15
N ALA A 84 0.34 -1.97 10.00
CA ALA A 84 -0.19 -0.73 10.59
C ALA A 84 0.85 0.01 11.45
N ILE A 85 1.65 -0.72 12.24
CA ILE A 85 2.75 -0.11 13.02
C ILE A 85 3.81 0.48 12.09
N ALA A 86 4.23 -0.26 11.07
CA ALA A 86 5.23 0.22 10.12
C ALA A 86 4.74 1.48 9.37
N GLU A 87 3.48 1.53 8.99
CA GLU A 87 2.86 2.72 8.38
C GLU A 87 2.80 3.90 9.35
N ALA A 88 2.45 3.68 10.62
CA ALA A 88 2.46 4.74 11.64
C ALA A 88 3.86 5.33 11.86
N ILE A 89 4.89 4.49 11.93
CA ILE A 89 6.30 4.92 12.03
C ILE A 89 6.69 5.73 10.79
N SER A 90 6.38 5.22 9.59
CA SER A 90 6.69 5.90 8.33
C SER A 90 5.98 7.26 8.21
N ALA A 91 4.70 7.34 8.57
CA ALA A 91 3.94 8.57 8.54
C ALA A 91 4.47 9.59 9.56
N SER A 92 4.87 9.13 10.75
CA SER A 92 5.47 10.00 11.76
C SER A 92 6.81 10.57 11.30
N GLY A 93 7.66 9.75 10.68
CA GLY A 93 8.93 10.19 10.10
C GLY A 93 8.73 11.29 9.06
N ASN A 94 7.77 11.12 8.15
CA ASN A 94 7.45 12.11 7.13
C ASN A 94 6.98 13.44 7.71
N ILE A 95 6.07 13.43 8.69
CA ILE A 95 5.58 14.66 9.33
C ILE A 95 6.72 15.39 10.06
N MET A 96 7.61 14.64 10.72
CA MET A 96 8.78 15.21 11.37
C MET A 96 9.74 15.85 10.36
N GLU A 97 10.03 15.19 9.24
CA GLU A 97 10.88 15.73 8.16
C GLU A 97 10.27 17.01 7.55
N LEU A 98 8.98 16.99 7.21
CA LEU A 98 8.24 18.13 6.67
C LEU A 98 8.18 19.32 7.63
N THR A 99 8.08 19.05 8.94
CA THR A 99 8.04 20.09 9.98
C THR A 99 9.43 20.55 10.43
N ARG A 100 10.51 20.06 9.81
CA ARG A 100 11.91 20.29 10.22
C ARG A 100 12.12 19.97 11.71
N HIS A 101 11.58 18.83 12.16
CA HIS A 101 11.63 18.34 13.54
C HIS A 101 10.99 19.26 14.60
N ARG A 102 10.08 20.17 14.21
CA ARG A 102 9.32 21.00 15.16
C ARG A 102 8.27 20.22 15.94
N LEU A 103 7.72 19.15 15.36
CA LEU A 103 6.80 18.24 16.04
C LEU A 103 7.55 17.05 16.62
N THR A 104 7.19 16.68 17.85
CA THR A 104 7.74 15.48 18.50
C THR A 104 7.00 14.22 18.02
N THR A 105 7.68 13.07 18.10
CA THR A 105 7.12 11.76 17.71
C THR A 105 5.80 11.46 18.43
N ARG A 106 5.68 11.82 19.72
CA ARG A 106 4.46 11.57 20.51
C ARG A 106 3.24 12.32 19.96
N VAL A 107 3.41 13.61 19.65
CA VAL A 107 2.33 14.44 19.09
C VAL A 107 1.91 13.91 17.73
N THR A 108 2.89 13.50 16.93
CA THR A 108 2.65 12.98 15.58
C THR A 108 1.91 11.64 15.61
N TYR A 109 2.26 10.72 16.52
CA TYR A 109 1.50 9.49 16.72
C TYR A 109 0.08 9.73 17.23
N ILE A 110 -0.11 10.63 18.20
CA ILE A 110 -1.46 10.99 18.67
C ILE A 110 -2.29 11.53 17.50
N PHE A 111 -1.70 12.38 16.66
CA PHE A 111 -2.37 12.92 15.48
C PHE A 111 -2.73 11.84 14.46
N ILE A 112 -1.80 10.95 14.10
CA ILE A 112 -2.04 9.85 13.15
C ILE A 112 -3.12 8.90 13.69
N CYS A 113 -3.01 8.47 14.95
CA CYS A 113 -4.00 7.59 15.56
C CYS A 113 -5.37 8.25 15.67
N GLY A 114 -5.42 9.53 16.05
CA GLY A 114 -6.67 10.28 16.13
C GLY A 114 -7.36 10.40 14.76
N LEU A 115 -6.59 10.69 13.71
CA LEU A 115 -7.10 10.74 12.34
C LEU A 115 -7.57 9.37 11.86
N ALA A 116 -6.82 8.30 12.14
CA ALA A 116 -7.22 6.94 11.80
C ALA A 116 -8.56 6.56 12.47
N ILE A 117 -8.70 6.82 13.78
CA ILE A 117 -9.95 6.56 14.51
C ILE A 117 -11.11 7.36 13.91
N ALA A 118 -10.91 8.65 13.66
CA ALA A 118 -11.94 9.50 13.06
C ALA A 118 -12.40 8.96 11.69
N LEU A 119 -11.46 8.61 10.82
CA LEU A 119 -11.75 8.05 9.49
C LEU A 119 -12.49 6.71 9.58
N THR A 120 -12.07 5.82 10.49
CA THR A 120 -12.76 4.53 10.70
C THR A 120 -14.18 4.67 11.25
N TRP A 121 -14.51 5.81 11.87
CA TRP A 121 -15.86 6.08 12.36
C TRP A 121 -16.77 6.68 11.27
N THR A 122 -16.19 7.42 10.32
CA THR A 122 -16.95 8.21 9.35
C THR A 122 -17.19 7.52 8.01
N ALA A 123 -16.36 6.55 7.64
CA ALA A 123 -16.35 5.97 6.30
C ALA A 123 -16.26 4.44 6.36
N ASP A 124 -16.90 3.77 5.39
CA ASP A 124 -16.80 2.33 5.27
C ASP A 124 -15.41 1.90 4.78
N THR A 125 -15.04 0.64 5.02
CA THR A 125 -13.70 0.12 4.66
C THR A 125 -13.39 0.30 3.17
N PHE A 126 -14.37 0.12 2.28
CA PHE A 126 -14.19 0.32 0.84
C PHE A 126 -13.99 1.80 0.47
N GLU A 127 -14.66 2.72 1.16
CA GLU A 127 -14.48 4.17 0.96
C GLU A 127 -13.11 4.63 1.45
N ILE A 128 -12.68 4.17 2.64
CA ILE A 128 -11.34 4.44 3.17
C ILE A 128 -10.28 3.93 2.19
N LEU A 129 -10.46 2.71 1.65
CA LEU A 129 -9.54 2.13 0.69
C LEU A 129 -9.49 2.93 -0.62
N ALA A 130 -10.64 3.38 -1.12
CA ALA A 130 -10.71 4.21 -2.32
C ALA A 130 -10.04 5.58 -2.10
N LEU A 131 -10.29 6.22 -0.96
CA LEU A 131 -9.67 7.49 -0.59
C LEU A 131 -8.15 7.36 -0.48
N ALA A 132 -7.67 6.33 0.24
CA ALA A 132 -6.26 6.04 0.37
C ALA A 132 -5.60 5.81 -1.00
N SER A 133 -6.20 4.96 -1.83
CA SER A 133 -5.72 4.67 -3.19
C SER A 133 -5.56 5.94 -4.03
N ARG A 134 -6.54 6.86 -3.98
CA ARG A 134 -6.48 8.15 -4.68
C ARG A 134 -5.35 9.04 -4.15
N ALA A 135 -5.16 9.09 -2.83
CA ALA A 135 -4.09 9.86 -2.21
C ALA A 135 -2.71 9.34 -2.65
N PHE A 136 -2.50 8.01 -2.69
CA PHE A 136 -1.26 7.42 -3.19
C PHE A 136 -1.04 7.64 -4.69
N ALA A 137 -2.09 7.50 -5.50
CA ALA A 137 -2.01 7.80 -6.93
C ALA A 137 -1.57 9.26 -7.16
N PHE A 138 -2.12 10.20 -6.39
CA PHE A 138 -1.74 11.61 -6.47
C PHE A 138 -0.30 11.86 -6.02
N TYR A 139 0.13 11.22 -4.93
CA TYR A 139 1.52 11.30 -4.46
C TYR A 139 2.51 10.80 -5.52
N PHE A 140 2.25 9.64 -6.13
CA PHE A 140 3.11 9.12 -7.21
C PHE A 140 3.03 9.98 -8.49
N PHE A 141 1.89 10.59 -8.78
CA PHE A 141 1.77 11.55 -9.86
C PHE A 141 2.73 12.73 -9.66
N LEU A 142 2.77 13.33 -8.47
CA LEU A 142 3.70 14.40 -8.15
C LEU A 142 5.17 13.93 -8.26
N GLN A 143 5.49 12.73 -7.77
CA GLN A 143 6.83 12.16 -7.93
C GLN A 143 7.21 11.99 -9.41
N CYS A 144 6.28 11.57 -10.27
CA CYS A 144 6.53 11.45 -11.71
C CYS A 144 6.78 12.80 -12.38
N LEU A 145 6.11 13.88 -11.93
CA LEU A 145 6.39 15.23 -12.41
C LEU A 145 7.79 15.69 -12.03
N VAL A 146 8.20 15.48 -10.79
CA VAL A 146 9.58 15.79 -10.34
C VAL A 146 10.59 14.95 -11.12
N ALA A 147 10.31 13.66 -11.33
CA ALA A 147 11.17 12.79 -12.13
C ALA A 147 11.26 13.25 -13.60
N CYS A 148 10.19 13.79 -14.19
CA CYS A 148 10.22 14.39 -15.53
C CYS A 148 11.13 15.62 -15.61
N ASP A 149 11.19 16.42 -14.56
CA ASP A 149 12.03 17.61 -14.50
C ASP A 149 13.51 17.24 -14.34
N VAL A 150 13.81 16.26 -13.49
CA VAL A 150 15.18 15.76 -13.24
C VAL A 150 15.71 14.89 -14.40
N ALA A 151 14.84 14.21 -15.16
CA ALA A 151 15.24 13.31 -16.23
C ALA A 151 15.86 14.05 -17.43
N ARG A 152 17.15 13.82 -17.67
CA ARG A 152 17.88 14.40 -18.82
C ARG A 152 17.64 13.68 -20.14
N LYS A 153 17.25 12.40 -20.12
CA LYS A 153 17.02 11.58 -21.32
C LYS A 153 15.58 11.73 -21.80
N LYS A 154 15.38 12.10 -23.07
CA LYS A 154 14.05 12.26 -23.69
C LYS A 154 13.14 11.04 -23.56
N GLY A 155 13.70 9.83 -23.69
CA GLY A 155 12.94 8.57 -23.54
C GLY A 155 12.40 8.33 -22.12
N LEU A 156 13.21 8.58 -21.08
CA LEU A 156 12.74 8.47 -19.69
C LEU A 156 11.74 9.57 -19.35
N LYS A 157 11.95 10.79 -19.87
CA LYS A 157 11.02 11.90 -19.66
C LYS A 157 9.64 11.60 -20.26
N ALA A 158 9.59 11.02 -21.46
CA ALA A 158 8.33 10.56 -22.06
C ALA A 158 7.67 9.44 -21.23
N ALA A 159 8.45 8.47 -20.75
CA ALA A 159 7.93 7.38 -19.92
C ALA A 159 7.32 7.91 -18.60
N PHE A 160 8.01 8.81 -17.90
CA PHE A 160 7.48 9.44 -16.68
C PHE A 160 6.26 10.32 -16.96
N ALA A 161 6.21 11.02 -18.10
CA ALA A 161 5.06 11.83 -18.48
C ALA A 161 3.81 10.97 -18.76
N ILE A 162 3.98 9.84 -19.45
CA ILE A 162 2.89 8.87 -19.67
C ILE A 162 2.41 8.30 -18.33
N LEU A 163 3.34 7.92 -17.44
CA LEU A 163 3.00 7.41 -16.12
C LEU A 163 2.26 8.46 -15.27
N ALA A 164 2.70 9.73 -15.32
CA ALA A 164 2.03 10.83 -14.66
C ALA A 164 0.59 11.02 -15.19
N ALA A 165 0.40 11.00 -16.51
CA ALA A 165 -0.93 11.12 -17.12
C ALA A 165 -1.87 9.98 -16.67
N LEU A 166 -1.36 8.75 -16.61
CA LEU A 166 -2.11 7.58 -16.13
C LEU A 166 -2.47 7.70 -14.65
N LEU A 167 -1.53 8.13 -13.80
CA LEU A 167 -1.78 8.32 -12.37
C LEU A 167 -2.78 9.45 -12.12
N LEU A 168 -2.70 10.55 -12.87
CA LEU A 168 -3.68 11.64 -12.80
C LEU A 168 -5.08 11.15 -13.20
N PHE A 169 -5.17 10.33 -14.25
CA PHE A 169 -6.42 9.70 -14.65
C PHE A 169 -6.99 8.85 -13.51
N ILE A 170 -6.18 8.02 -12.86
CA ILE A 170 -6.62 7.23 -11.70
C ILE A 170 -7.05 8.14 -10.53
N THR A 171 -6.32 9.19 -10.22
CA THR A 171 -6.68 10.11 -9.12
C THR A 171 -8.05 10.77 -9.32
N ILE A 172 -8.39 11.13 -10.56
CA ILE A 172 -9.64 11.80 -10.91
C ILE A 172 -10.80 10.80 -11.05
N PHE A 173 -10.57 9.69 -11.75
CA PHE A 173 -11.62 8.73 -12.16
C PHE A 173 -11.74 7.50 -11.27
N SER A 174 -10.92 7.35 -10.23
CA SER A 174 -11.11 6.27 -9.25
C SER A 174 -12.38 6.54 -8.44
N VAL A 175 -13.45 5.85 -8.82
CA VAL A 175 -14.73 5.80 -8.11
C VAL A 175 -14.61 4.73 -7.02
N PRO A 176 -15.08 4.99 -5.78
CA PRO A 176 -15.15 3.95 -4.76
C PRO A 176 -15.97 2.77 -5.29
N ALA A 177 -15.46 1.55 -5.10
CA ALA A 177 -16.22 0.34 -5.38
C ALA A 177 -17.39 0.30 -4.37
N GLY A 178 -18.57 0.69 -4.83
CA GLY A 178 -19.84 0.57 -4.12
C GLY A 178 -20.57 -0.70 -4.54
#